data_AF-A0A959FQU9-F1
#
_entry.id   AF-A0A959FQU9-F1
#
_cell.length_a   1.000
_cell.length_b   1.000
_cell.length_c   1.000
_cell.angle_alpha   90.00
_cell.angle_beta   90.00
_cell.angle_gamma   90.00
#
_symmetry.space_group_name_H-M   'P 1'
#
loop_
_entity.id
_entity.type
_entity.pdbx_description
1 polymer ?
#
loop_
_entity_poly.entity_id
_entity_poly.type
_entity_poly.pdbx_seq_one_letter_code
_entity_poly.pdbx_strand_id
1 'polypeptide(L)'
;MRVEDLLHRALQSDFLSAEEGVFLFEQASTAELMYVGNKMRQERVPGNVVTWIIDRNSNTTNVCIANCKFCNFYRRPGHEESYITSIEEYKQKIEETFRFGGEQLLLQGGHHPDLGLQYYCDLFKELKTLYPNLKLHALGPPEIAHVAKLEGMSHYEVLKALKEAGLDSLPGAGAEILADRVRRLISKGKCGGQEWLDVMRAAHQLDLTTSATMM
;
A
#
# COMPACT_ATOMS: atom_id res chain seq x y z
N MET A 1 17.98 -7.04 29.76
CA MET A 1 17.03 -5.99 29.34
C MET A 1 15.98 -5.84 30.42
N ARG A 2 15.58 -4.61 30.78
CA ARG A 2 14.44 -4.34 31.66
C ARG A 2 13.41 -3.54 30.87
N VAL A 3 12.12 -3.84 31.06
CA VAL A 3 11.03 -3.15 30.35
C VAL A 3 11.09 -1.64 30.61
N GLU A 4 11.21 -1.23 31.88
CA GLU A 4 11.28 0.17 32.29
C GLU A 4 12.40 0.96 31.57
N ASP A 5 13.60 0.38 31.44
CA ASP A 5 14.73 1.04 30.78
C ASP A 5 14.45 1.27 29.29
N LEU A 6 13.87 0.28 28.60
CA LEU A 6 13.56 0.38 27.17
C LEU A 6 12.41 1.35 26.90
N LEU A 7 11.38 1.36 27.77
CA LEU A 7 10.28 2.31 27.69
C LEU A 7 10.74 3.75 27.95
N HIS A 8 11.66 3.96 28.90
CA HIS A 8 12.26 5.27 29.13
C HIS A 8 13.05 5.76 27.90
N ARG A 9 13.88 4.89 27.32
CA ARG A 9 14.60 5.18 26.07
C ARG A 9 13.64 5.51 24.92
N ALA A 10 12.54 4.78 24.78
CA ALA A 10 11.52 5.06 23.77
C ALA A 10 10.92 6.47 23.91
N LEU A 11 10.64 6.92 25.13
CA LEU A 11 10.17 8.29 25.41
C LEU A 11 11.21 9.36 25.10
N GLN A 12 12.50 9.01 25.08
CA GLN A 12 13.57 9.91 24.66
C GLN A 12 13.80 9.90 23.13
N SER A 13 12.97 9.16 22.39
CA SER A 13 13.13 8.91 20.96
C SER A 13 14.44 8.22 20.59
N ASP A 14 15.04 7.47 21.52
CA ASP A 14 16.21 6.64 21.23
C ASP A 14 15.83 5.46 20.31
N PHE A 15 16.77 5.05 19.47
CA PHE A 15 16.61 3.85 18.66
C PHE A 15 16.55 2.59 19.56
N LEU A 16 15.56 1.73 19.31
CA LEU A 16 15.46 0.39 19.90
C LEU A 16 15.76 -0.66 18.83
N SER A 17 16.57 -1.66 19.17
CA SER A 17 16.88 -2.75 18.24
C SER A 17 15.68 -3.69 18.02
N ALA A 18 15.79 -4.57 17.02
CA ALA A 18 14.77 -5.59 16.78
C ALA A 18 14.63 -6.56 17.99
N GLU A 19 15.75 -6.93 18.61
CA GLU A 19 15.77 -7.78 19.81
C GLU A 19 15.09 -7.10 21.01
N GLU A 20 15.31 -5.80 21.17
CA GLU A 20 14.65 -4.98 22.20
C GLU A 20 13.15 -4.87 21.93
N GLY A 21 12.74 -4.73 20.67
CA GLY A 21 11.34 -4.71 20.26
C GLY A 21 10.61 -6.04 20.55
N VAL A 22 11.25 -7.18 20.26
CA VAL A 22 10.72 -8.51 20.61
C VAL A 22 10.62 -8.67 22.13
N PHE A 23 11.64 -8.25 22.87
CA PHE A 23 11.61 -8.29 24.33
C PHE A 23 10.44 -7.48 24.90
N LEU A 24 10.18 -6.27 24.38
CA LEU A 24 9.02 -5.47 24.79
C LEU A 24 7.70 -6.16 24.42
N PHE A 25 7.59 -6.75 23.24
CA PHE A 25 6.37 -7.45 22.80
C PHE A 25 6.01 -8.62 23.72
N GLU A 26 7.01 -9.35 24.23
CA GLU A 26 6.80 -10.52 25.08
C GLU A 26 6.64 -10.18 26.57
N GLN A 27 7.27 -9.10 27.05
CA GLN A 27 7.46 -8.85 28.48
C GLN A 27 6.74 -7.60 29.01
N ALA A 28 6.47 -6.60 28.17
CA ALA A 28 5.82 -5.37 28.62
C ALA A 28 4.31 -5.57 28.75
N SER A 29 3.69 -4.94 29.75
CA SER A 29 2.23 -4.95 29.84
C SER A 29 1.61 -4.06 28.76
N THR A 30 0.42 -4.43 28.29
CA THR A 30 -0.33 -3.61 27.33
C THR A 30 -0.57 -2.19 27.85
N ALA A 31 -0.80 -2.02 29.16
CA ALA A 31 -1.03 -0.70 29.76
C ALA A 31 0.19 0.22 29.66
N GLU A 32 1.39 -0.32 29.90
CA GLU A 32 2.64 0.42 29.75
C GLU A 32 2.88 0.81 28.28
N LEU A 33 2.69 -0.13 27.35
CA LEU A 33 2.83 0.12 25.92
C LEU A 33 1.83 1.17 25.42
N MET A 34 0.57 1.11 25.87
CA MET A 34 -0.46 2.10 25.53
C MET A 34 -0.09 3.49 26.05
N TYR A 35 0.40 3.58 27.29
CA TYR A 35 0.82 4.85 27.89
C TYR A 35 1.98 5.48 27.10
N VAL A 36 3.05 4.72 26.89
CA VAL A 36 4.25 5.19 26.17
C VAL A 36 3.92 5.52 24.73
N GLY A 37 3.16 4.67 24.03
CA GLY A 37 2.72 4.93 22.66
C GLY A 37 1.91 6.23 22.53
N ASN A 38 0.98 6.49 23.46
CA ASN A 38 0.23 7.75 23.45
C ASN A 38 1.11 8.96 23.80
N LYS A 39 2.06 8.83 24.72
CA LYS A 39 3.02 9.90 25.05
C LYS A 39 3.88 10.27 23.83
N MET A 40 4.47 9.28 23.17
CA MET A 40 5.25 9.50 21.94
C MET A 40 4.39 10.13 20.83
N ARG A 41 3.12 9.72 20.69
CA ARG A 41 2.19 10.35 19.76
C ARG A 41 1.99 11.84 20.08
N GLN A 42 1.79 12.18 21.35
CA GLN A 42 1.57 13.56 21.81
C GLN A 42 2.80 14.45 21.66
N GLU A 43 4.01 13.91 21.74
CA GLU A 43 5.25 14.64 21.47
C GLU A 43 5.39 15.00 19.99
N ARG A 44 5.02 14.07 19.10
CA ARG A 44 5.10 14.27 17.63
C ARG A 44 3.95 15.08 17.07
N VAL A 45 2.74 14.86 17.59
CA VAL A 45 1.51 15.53 17.17
C VAL A 45 0.77 16.00 18.42
N PRO A 46 1.12 17.19 18.95
CA PRO A 46 0.54 17.70 20.18
C PRO A 46 -0.96 17.97 20.08
N GLY A 47 -1.67 17.68 21.16
CA GLY A 47 -3.09 17.99 21.31
C GLY A 47 -4.02 16.84 20.92
N ASN A 48 -5.29 17.18 20.67
CA ASN A 48 -6.37 16.21 20.49
C ASN A 48 -7.00 16.25 19.09
N VAL A 49 -6.31 16.87 18.12
CA VAL A 49 -6.75 16.87 16.72
C VAL A 49 -6.51 15.48 16.13
N VAL A 50 -7.56 14.88 15.57
CA VAL A 50 -7.51 13.61 14.84
C VAL A 50 -7.90 13.90 13.40
N THR A 51 -7.02 13.54 12.45
CA THR A 51 -7.25 13.72 11.02
C THR A 51 -7.85 12.47 10.40
N TRP A 52 -8.70 12.67 9.39
CA TRP A 52 -9.33 11.61 8.61
C TRP A 52 -9.53 12.12 7.19
N ILE A 53 -9.78 11.20 6.25
CA ILE A 53 -10.11 11.51 4.87
C ILE A 53 -11.31 10.67 4.41
N ILE A 54 -12.03 11.15 3.42
CA ILE A 54 -13.00 10.35 2.68
C ILE A 54 -12.29 9.84 1.43
N ASP A 55 -12.07 8.54 1.42
CA ASP A 55 -11.38 7.83 0.36
C ASP A 55 -12.28 6.72 -0.19
N ARG A 56 -12.11 6.42 -1.48
CA ARG A 56 -12.84 5.35 -2.13
C ARG A 56 -11.91 4.21 -2.49
N ASN A 57 -12.14 3.06 -1.87
CA ASN A 57 -11.56 1.82 -2.36
C ASN A 57 -12.28 1.38 -3.65
N SER A 58 -11.52 1.13 -4.70
CA SER A 58 -11.97 0.47 -5.92
C SER A 58 -10.89 -0.46 -6.44
N ASN A 59 -11.28 -1.43 -7.25
CA ASN A 59 -10.36 -2.38 -7.84
C ASN A 59 -10.27 -2.24 -9.35
N THR A 60 -9.09 -2.51 -9.91
CA THR A 60 -8.91 -2.61 -11.36
C THR A 60 -9.47 -3.92 -11.90
N THR A 61 -9.20 -5.00 -11.19
CA THR A 61 -9.61 -6.36 -11.53
C THR A 61 -9.50 -7.25 -10.31
N ASN A 62 -10.29 -8.31 -10.26
CA ASN A 62 -10.09 -9.41 -9.31
C ASN A 62 -9.22 -10.55 -9.86
N VAL A 63 -8.78 -10.48 -11.13
CA VAL A 63 -7.92 -11.49 -11.75
C VAL A 63 -6.50 -11.34 -11.23
N CYS A 64 -5.93 -12.42 -10.69
CA CYS A 64 -4.59 -12.38 -10.12
C CYS A 64 -3.80 -13.66 -10.45
N ILE A 65 -2.47 -13.62 -10.34
CA ILE A 65 -1.65 -14.84 -10.39
C ILE A 65 -0.91 -15.10 -9.07
N ALA A 66 -1.07 -14.21 -8.09
CA ALA A 66 -0.32 -14.26 -6.84
C ALA A 66 -0.77 -15.36 -5.87
N ASN A 67 -2.06 -15.76 -5.93
CA ASN A 67 -2.67 -16.85 -5.17
C ASN A 67 -2.38 -16.82 -3.65
N CYS A 68 -2.70 -15.71 -2.99
CA CYS A 68 -2.50 -15.55 -1.54
C CYS A 68 -3.53 -16.34 -0.74
N LYS A 69 -3.10 -17.06 0.30
CA LYS A 69 -3.96 -17.95 1.10
C LYS A 69 -5.03 -17.25 1.93
N PHE A 70 -4.83 -15.97 2.22
CA PHE A 70 -5.73 -15.13 3.01
C PHE A 70 -6.65 -14.26 2.12
N CYS A 71 -6.50 -14.30 0.80
CA CYS A 71 -7.21 -13.40 -0.10
C CYS A 71 -8.53 -14.03 -0.58
N ASN A 72 -9.66 -13.48 -0.14
CA ASN A 72 -11.00 -13.89 -0.60
C ASN A 72 -11.45 -13.17 -1.90
N PHE A 73 -10.72 -12.13 -2.31
CA PHE A 73 -11.05 -11.29 -3.47
C PHE A 73 -10.67 -11.92 -4.81
N TYR A 74 -9.58 -12.69 -4.82
CA TYR A 74 -8.94 -13.19 -6.03
C TYR A 74 -9.80 -14.16 -6.85
N ARG A 75 -9.73 -14.06 -8.18
CA ARG A 75 -10.15 -15.06 -9.17
C ARG A 75 -9.04 -15.41 -10.16
N ARG A 76 -8.86 -16.70 -10.45
CA ARG A 76 -7.87 -17.16 -11.44
C ARG A 76 -8.21 -16.65 -12.85
N PRO A 77 -7.23 -16.45 -13.75
CA PRO A 77 -7.52 -16.12 -15.14
C PRO A 77 -8.54 -17.10 -15.76
N GLY A 78 -9.54 -16.55 -16.44
CA GLY A 78 -10.62 -17.32 -17.06
C GLY A 78 -11.72 -17.82 -16.10
N HIS A 79 -11.70 -17.43 -14.82
CA HIS A 79 -12.82 -17.71 -13.91
C HIS A 79 -14.07 -16.92 -14.33
N GLU A 80 -15.27 -17.47 -14.14
CA GLU A 80 -16.54 -16.85 -14.57
C GLU A 80 -16.80 -15.49 -13.90
N GLU A 81 -16.44 -15.35 -12.63
CA GLU A 81 -16.54 -14.09 -11.86
C GLU A 81 -15.38 -13.11 -12.11
N SER A 82 -14.53 -13.34 -13.12
CA SER A 82 -13.44 -12.41 -13.46
C SER A 82 -13.99 -11.11 -14.04
N TYR A 83 -13.44 -9.97 -13.64
CA TYR A 83 -13.81 -8.67 -14.21
C TYR A 83 -12.62 -7.73 -14.37
N ILE A 84 -12.78 -6.74 -15.25
CA ILE A 84 -11.97 -5.53 -15.28
C ILE A 84 -12.95 -4.36 -15.15
N THR A 85 -12.71 -3.47 -14.19
CA THR A 85 -13.61 -2.34 -13.93
C THR A 85 -13.59 -1.37 -15.09
N SER A 86 -14.77 -1.02 -15.58
CA SER A 86 -14.98 -0.08 -16.68
C SER A 86 -14.90 1.38 -16.21
N ILE A 87 -14.69 2.30 -17.16
CA ILE A 87 -14.70 3.75 -16.89
C ILE A 87 -16.04 4.20 -16.31
N GLU A 88 -17.17 3.68 -16.79
CA GLU A 88 -18.49 4.06 -16.24
C GLU A 88 -18.66 3.63 -14.77
N GLU A 89 -18.15 2.46 -14.39
CA GLU A 89 -18.13 2.03 -12.98
C GLU A 89 -17.21 2.89 -12.12
N TYR A 90 -16.06 3.34 -12.64
CA TYR A 90 -15.21 4.30 -11.94
C TYR A 90 -15.91 5.65 -11.77
N LYS A 91 -16.54 6.18 -12.81
CA LYS A 91 -17.26 7.46 -12.78
C LYS A 91 -18.30 7.47 -11.67
N GLN A 92 -19.13 6.42 -11.59
CA GLN A 92 -20.12 6.30 -10.53
C GLN A 92 -19.49 6.40 -9.13
N LYS A 93 -18.43 5.61 -8.88
CA LYS A 93 -17.74 5.57 -7.57
C LYS A 93 -17.05 6.89 -7.24
N ILE A 94 -16.44 7.54 -8.22
CA ILE A 94 -15.74 8.82 -8.07
C ILE A 94 -16.75 9.93 -7.77
N GLU A 95 -17.82 10.03 -8.55
CA GLU A 95 -18.89 11.02 -8.35
C GLU A 95 -19.57 10.86 -6.98
N GLU A 96 -19.85 9.62 -6.56
CA GLU A 96 -20.31 9.35 -5.20
C GLU A 96 -19.35 9.91 -4.15
N THR A 97 -18.06 9.67 -4.32
CA THR A 97 -17.02 10.09 -3.37
C THR A 97 -16.90 11.61 -3.29
N PHE A 98 -16.96 12.29 -4.45
CA PHE A 98 -16.96 13.75 -4.52
C PHE A 98 -18.20 14.36 -3.86
N ARG A 99 -19.38 13.74 -4.03
CA ARG A 99 -20.60 14.18 -3.33
C ARG A 99 -20.48 14.11 -1.81
N PHE A 100 -19.69 13.18 -1.28
CA PHE A 100 -19.40 13.09 0.15
C PHE A 100 -18.26 14.03 0.61
N GLY A 101 -17.59 14.73 -0.31
CA GLY A 101 -16.48 15.63 -0.01
C GLY A 101 -15.11 14.94 0.03
N GLY A 102 -15.00 13.70 -0.46
CA GLY A 102 -13.72 13.04 -0.70
C GLY A 102 -13.14 13.40 -2.07
N GLU A 103 -11.82 13.25 -2.22
CA GLU A 103 -11.14 13.52 -3.49
C GLU A 103 -10.11 12.45 -3.88
N GLN A 104 -10.05 11.33 -3.16
CA GLN A 104 -9.07 10.27 -3.40
C GLN A 104 -9.72 8.96 -3.83
N LEU A 105 -9.08 8.28 -4.77
CA LEU A 105 -9.36 6.90 -5.15
C LEU A 105 -8.17 6.01 -4.75
N LEU A 106 -8.39 5.13 -3.78
CA LEU A 106 -7.52 3.99 -3.50
C LEU A 106 -7.82 2.89 -4.52
N LEU A 107 -6.91 2.73 -5.49
CA LEU A 107 -7.12 1.85 -6.63
C LEU A 107 -6.13 0.68 -6.63
N GLN A 108 -6.58 -0.54 -6.32
CA GLN A 108 -5.69 -1.71 -6.23
C GLN A 108 -6.36 -2.95 -6.82
N GLY A 109 -5.63 -3.89 -7.39
CA GLY A 109 -6.23 -5.07 -7.99
C GLY A 109 -5.39 -6.33 -7.92
N GLY A 110 -5.84 -7.32 -8.67
CA GLY A 110 -5.08 -8.53 -8.90
C GLY A 110 -3.93 -8.31 -9.89
N HIS A 111 -2.94 -9.19 -9.82
CA HIS A 111 -1.79 -9.25 -10.75
C HIS A 111 -2.27 -9.91 -12.05
N HIS A 112 -2.97 -9.14 -12.88
CA HIS A 112 -3.53 -9.64 -14.13
C HIS A 112 -2.40 -9.87 -15.16
N PRO A 113 -2.33 -11.04 -15.83
CA PRO A 113 -1.24 -11.34 -16.76
C PRO A 113 -1.22 -10.41 -17.99
N ASP A 114 -2.39 -9.95 -18.43
CA ASP A 114 -2.53 -9.12 -19.64
C ASP A 114 -2.64 -7.60 -19.38
N LEU A 115 -2.59 -7.14 -18.12
CA LEU A 115 -2.64 -5.71 -17.80
C LEU A 115 -1.22 -5.19 -17.54
N GLY A 116 -0.57 -4.70 -18.59
CA GLY A 116 0.75 -4.08 -18.56
C GLY A 116 0.72 -2.59 -18.24
N LEU A 117 1.88 -1.95 -18.35
CA LEU A 117 2.09 -0.52 -18.03
C LEU A 117 1.17 0.39 -18.85
N GLN A 118 1.01 0.11 -20.14
CA GLN A 118 0.19 0.92 -21.04
C GLN A 118 -1.27 1.03 -20.54
N TYR A 119 -1.86 -0.08 -20.07
CA TYR A 119 -3.21 -0.10 -19.53
C TYR A 119 -3.36 0.87 -18.34
N TYR A 120 -2.45 0.79 -17.37
CA TYR A 120 -2.52 1.65 -16.18
C TYR A 120 -2.26 3.13 -16.52
N CYS A 121 -1.32 3.41 -17.41
CA CYS A 121 -1.05 4.76 -17.89
C CYS A 121 -2.27 5.37 -18.59
N ASP A 122 -2.94 4.62 -19.46
CA ASP A 122 -4.13 5.09 -20.17
C ASP A 122 -5.29 5.31 -19.20
N LEU A 123 -5.52 4.36 -18.28
CA LEU A 123 -6.53 4.49 -17.23
C LEU A 123 -6.29 5.76 -16.39
N PHE A 124 -5.06 6.01 -15.94
CA PHE A 124 -4.76 7.17 -15.10
C PHE A 124 -4.96 8.48 -15.86
N LYS A 125 -4.48 8.56 -17.10
CA LYS A 125 -4.68 9.74 -17.96
C LYS A 125 -6.15 10.02 -18.23
N GLU A 126 -6.93 8.98 -18.49
CA GLU A 126 -8.36 9.11 -18.74
C GLU A 126 -9.09 9.59 -17.48
N LEU A 127 -8.82 8.98 -16.32
CA LEU A 127 -9.41 9.40 -15.05
C LEU A 127 -9.03 10.83 -14.67
N LYS A 128 -7.78 11.25 -14.89
CA LYS A 128 -7.34 12.64 -14.67
C LYS A 128 -7.93 13.62 -15.67
N THR A 129 -8.22 13.18 -16.89
CA THR A 129 -8.91 14.00 -17.89
C THR A 129 -10.36 14.26 -17.48
N LEU A 130 -11.05 13.22 -17.01
CA LEU A 130 -12.45 13.30 -16.56
C LEU A 130 -12.58 14.01 -15.21
N TYR A 131 -11.63 13.78 -14.30
CA TYR A 131 -11.63 14.28 -12.93
C TYR A 131 -10.25 14.86 -12.54
N PRO A 132 -9.91 16.08 -12.98
CA PRO A 132 -8.59 16.68 -12.75
C PRO A 132 -8.17 16.80 -11.28
N ASN A 133 -9.15 16.93 -10.38
CA ASN A 133 -8.92 17.06 -8.94
C ASN A 133 -8.80 15.71 -8.22
N LEU A 134 -9.10 14.58 -8.89
CA LEU A 134 -9.02 13.25 -8.28
C LEU A 134 -7.58 12.92 -7.92
N LYS A 135 -7.32 12.50 -6.68
CA LYS A 135 -6.05 11.94 -6.24
C LYS A 135 -6.03 10.44 -6.46
N LEU A 136 -5.01 9.96 -7.16
CA LEU A 136 -4.77 8.54 -7.40
C LEU A 136 -3.78 8.02 -6.37
N HIS A 137 -4.31 7.35 -5.34
CA HIS A 137 -3.54 6.53 -4.41
C HIS A 137 -3.60 5.08 -4.91
N ALA A 138 -2.80 4.75 -5.91
CA ALA A 138 -3.04 3.57 -6.74
C ALA A 138 -1.90 2.56 -6.74
N LEU A 139 -2.28 1.31 -6.95
CA LEU A 139 -1.46 0.10 -6.97
C LEU A 139 -0.81 -0.20 -5.61
N GLY A 140 0.20 -1.04 -5.61
CA GLY A 140 1.05 -1.31 -4.47
C GLY A 140 2.34 -1.95 -4.95
N PRO A 141 3.36 -2.07 -4.10
CA PRO A 141 4.66 -2.60 -4.52
C PRO A 141 4.62 -3.96 -5.25
N PRO A 142 3.76 -4.93 -4.87
CA PRO A 142 3.63 -6.16 -5.66
C PRO A 142 3.08 -5.97 -7.07
N GLU A 143 2.14 -5.04 -7.28
CA GLU A 143 1.60 -4.73 -8.60
C GLU A 143 2.65 -4.02 -9.47
N ILE A 144 3.42 -3.10 -8.89
CA ILE A 144 4.55 -2.45 -9.59
C ILE A 144 5.61 -3.48 -9.99
N ALA A 145 5.96 -4.41 -9.09
CA ALA A 145 6.90 -5.49 -9.40
C ALA A 145 6.37 -6.42 -10.50
N HIS A 146 5.07 -6.74 -10.47
CA HIS A 146 4.41 -7.52 -11.51
C HIS A 146 4.45 -6.82 -12.88
N VAL A 147 4.07 -5.54 -12.95
CA VAL A 147 4.12 -4.75 -14.18
C VAL A 147 5.55 -4.62 -14.69
N ALA A 148 6.52 -4.32 -13.82
CA ALA A 148 7.93 -4.26 -14.18
C ALA A 148 8.43 -5.55 -14.83
N LYS A 149 7.99 -6.71 -14.31
CA LYS A 149 8.31 -8.02 -14.89
C LYS A 149 7.63 -8.26 -16.24
N LEU A 150 6.38 -7.85 -16.43
CA LEU A 150 5.68 -7.97 -17.71
C LEU A 150 6.36 -7.15 -18.81
N GLU A 151 6.81 -5.93 -18.47
CA GLU A 151 7.41 -4.99 -19.42
C GLU A 151 8.92 -5.18 -19.60
N GLY A 152 9.58 -5.95 -18.72
CA GLY A 152 11.05 -6.04 -18.69
C GLY A 152 11.73 -4.72 -18.31
N MET A 153 11.06 -3.90 -17.49
CA MET A 153 11.51 -2.55 -17.07
C MET A 153 11.93 -2.53 -15.60
N SER A 154 12.69 -1.50 -15.21
CA SER A 154 12.96 -1.26 -13.78
C SER A 154 11.73 -0.71 -13.05
N HIS A 155 11.64 -0.93 -11.74
CA HIS A 155 10.56 -0.35 -10.90
C HIS A 155 10.52 1.19 -10.99
N TYR A 156 11.69 1.83 -11.13
CA TYR A 156 11.80 3.28 -11.29
C TYR A 156 11.16 3.76 -12.59
N GLU A 157 11.44 3.10 -13.71
CA GLU A 157 10.86 3.49 -15.01
C GLU A 157 9.35 3.29 -15.05
N VAL A 158 8.87 2.18 -14.48
CA VAL A 158 7.42 1.93 -14.33
C VAL A 158 6.76 3.02 -13.49
N LEU A 159 7.29 3.31 -12.30
CA LEU A 159 6.74 4.34 -11.42
C LEU A 159 6.82 5.73 -12.04
N LYS A 160 7.89 6.04 -12.78
CA LYS A 160 8.06 7.31 -13.49
C LYS A 160 6.95 7.48 -14.54
N ALA A 161 6.72 6.47 -15.36
CA ALA A 161 5.67 6.50 -16.37
C ALA A 161 4.27 6.64 -15.73
N LEU A 162 4.01 5.93 -14.64
CA LEU A 162 2.74 6.04 -13.90
C LEU A 162 2.56 7.42 -13.26
N LYS A 163 3.63 8.01 -12.71
CA LYS A 163 3.62 9.39 -12.18
C LYS A 163 3.32 10.40 -13.29
N GLU A 164 3.96 10.27 -14.45
CA GLU A 164 3.69 11.10 -15.63
C GLU A 164 2.26 10.93 -16.16
N ALA A 165 1.67 9.74 -15.98
CA ALA A 165 0.27 9.46 -16.31
C ALA A 165 -0.74 9.98 -15.27
N GLY A 166 -0.29 10.38 -14.07
CA GLY A 166 -1.12 11.00 -13.05
C GLY A 166 -1.16 10.31 -11.68
N LEU A 167 -0.31 9.32 -11.41
CA LEU A 167 -0.19 8.73 -10.07
C LEU A 167 0.27 9.80 -9.05
N ASP A 168 -0.49 9.98 -7.96
CA ASP A 168 -0.15 10.95 -6.91
C ASP A 168 0.62 10.32 -5.74
N SER A 169 0.31 9.06 -5.40
CA SER A 169 0.93 8.36 -4.26
C SER A 169 0.82 6.84 -4.39
N LEU A 170 1.70 6.10 -3.71
CA LEU A 170 1.75 4.64 -3.75
C LEU A 170 1.30 4.02 -2.40
N PRO A 171 0.18 3.29 -2.37
CA PRO A 171 -0.24 2.54 -1.18
C PRO A 171 0.78 1.50 -0.73
N GLY A 172 0.98 1.38 0.58
CA GLY A 172 1.88 0.41 1.20
C GLY A 172 1.35 -1.03 1.29
N ALA A 173 0.26 -1.35 0.59
CA ALA A 173 -0.34 -2.68 0.69
C ALA A 173 0.55 -3.78 0.10
N GLY A 174 0.30 -5.02 0.48
CA GLY A 174 1.05 -6.17 -0.04
C GLY A 174 2.40 -6.43 0.63
N ALA A 175 2.73 -5.65 1.66
CA ALA A 175 3.83 -5.92 2.58
C ALA A 175 3.56 -7.20 3.39
N GLU A 176 2.33 -7.41 3.87
CA GLU A 176 1.94 -8.52 4.74
C GLU A 176 2.97 -8.68 5.88
N ILE A 177 3.67 -9.82 5.94
CA ILE A 177 4.96 -9.96 6.62
C ILE A 177 6.07 -9.93 5.58
N LEU A 178 7.05 -9.04 5.73
CA LEU A 178 8.18 -8.92 4.79
C LEU A 178 9.21 -10.05 4.90
N ALA A 179 9.20 -10.83 5.99
CA ALA A 179 10.08 -11.98 6.13
C ALA A 179 9.75 -13.06 5.06
N ASP A 180 10.67 -13.32 4.14
CA ASP A 180 10.42 -14.22 3.00
C ASP A 180 10.01 -15.63 3.40
N ARG A 181 10.45 -16.11 4.56
CA ARG A 181 9.98 -17.38 5.13
C ARG A 181 8.46 -17.39 5.28
N VAL A 182 7.88 -16.32 5.80
CA VAL A 182 6.43 -16.18 5.99
C VAL A 182 5.75 -15.93 4.64
N ARG A 183 6.29 -15.05 3.79
CA ARG A 183 5.75 -14.78 2.44
C ARG A 183 5.59 -16.05 1.61
N ARG A 184 6.58 -16.95 1.61
CA ARG A 184 6.49 -18.24 0.91
C ARG A 184 5.34 -19.13 1.40
N LEU A 185 4.93 -18.98 2.66
CA LEU A 185 3.81 -19.74 3.23
C LEU A 185 2.46 -19.15 2.86
N ILE A 186 2.33 -17.82 2.76
CA ILE A 186 1.03 -17.13 2.67
C ILE A 186 0.75 -16.43 1.34
N SER A 187 1.78 -16.02 0.59
CA SER A 187 1.67 -15.14 -0.59
C SER A 187 2.76 -15.41 -1.65
N LYS A 188 3.02 -16.68 -1.95
CA LYS A 188 4.13 -17.15 -2.81
C LYS A 188 4.24 -16.46 -4.19
N GLY A 189 3.12 -16.03 -4.78
CA GLY A 189 3.12 -15.39 -6.10
C GLY A 189 3.28 -13.86 -6.08
N LYS A 190 3.43 -13.22 -4.91
CA LYS A 190 3.83 -11.81 -4.80
C LYS A 190 5.37 -11.67 -4.82
N CYS A 191 5.85 -10.44 -4.99
CA CYS A 191 7.26 -10.07 -4.85
C CYS A 191 7.87 -10.46 -3.49
N GLY A 192 9.19 -10.58 -3.43
CA GLY A 192 9.92 -10.81 -2.17
C GLY A 192 9.89 -9.59 -1.23
N GLY A 193 10.33 -9.77 0.02
CA GLY A 193 10.42 -8.66 0.99
C GLY A 193 11.40 -7.58 0.53
N GLN A 194 12.57 -7.98 0.00
CA GLN A 194 13.56 -7.05 -0.54
C GLN A 194 13.03 -6.28 -1.76
N GLU A 195 12.38 -6.98 -2.69
CA GLU A 195 11.80 -6.37 -3.89
C GLU A 195 10.69 -5.37 -3.54
N TRP A 196 9.87 -5.67 -2.52
CA TRP A 196 8.89 -4.71 -1.98
C TRP A 196 9.59 -3.42 -1.49
N LEU A 197 10.71 -3.53 -0.77
CA LEU A 197 11.49 -2.39 -0.30
C LEU A 197 12.17 -1.63 -1.46
N ASP A 198 12.60 -2.34 -2.50
CA ASP A 198 13.23 -1.74 -3.68
C ASP A 198 12.25 -0.90 -4.49
N VAL A 199 10.99 -1.36 -4.63
CA VAL A 199 9.92 -0.56 -5.21
C VAL A 199 9.64 0.69 -4.38
N MET A 200 9.57 0.57 -3.05
CA MET A 200 9.37 1.74 -2.19
C MET A 200 10.51 2.75 -2.32
N ARG A 201 11.76 2.27 -2.39
CA ARG A 201 12.92 3.13 -2.63
C ARG A 201 12.81 3.86 -3.97
N ALA A 202 12.39 3.17 -5.03
CA ALA A 202 12.18 3.78 -6.34
C ALA A 202 11.05 4.84 -6.31
N ALA A 203 9.97 4.59 -5.56
CA ALA A 203 8.90 5.57 -5.36
C ALA A 203 9.40 6.83 -4.65
N HIS A 204 10.22 6.68 -3.60
CA HIS A 204 10.81 7.82 -2.87
C HIS A 204 11.82 8.61 -3.71
N GLN A 205 12.57 7.95 -4.62
CA GLN A 205 13.43 8.65 -5.59
C GLN A 205 12.66 9.51 -6.58
N LEU A 206 11.35 9.28 -6.71
CA LEU A 206 10.43 10.05 -7.53
C LEU A 206 9.56 10.99 -6.68
N ASP A 207 9.90 11.24 -5.42
CA ASP A 207 9.13 12.08 -4.48
C ASP A 207 7.65 11.66 -4.36
N LEU A 208 7.35 10.37 -4.54
CA LEU A 208 6.00 9.85 -4.29
C LEU A 208 5.81 9.61 -2.80
N THR A 209 4.71 10.14 -2.26
CA THR A 209 4.27 9.78 -0.90
C THR A 209 3.84 8.32 -0.88
N THR A 210 4.28 7.58 0.14
CA THR A 210 3.91 6.16 0.32
C THR A 210 3.44 5.89 1.76
N SER A 211 2.75 4.78 1.95
CA SER A 211 2.46 4.21 3.28
C SER A 211 3.14 2.85 3.45
N ALA A 212 3.03 2.20 4.60
CA ALA A 212 3.49 0.82 4.79
C ALA A 212 2.51 0.09 5.71
N THR A 213 2.23 -1.18 5.42
CA THR A 213 1.36 -2.03 6.24
C THR A 213 2.13 -3.23 6.79
N MET A 214 1.58 -3.86 7.83
CA MET A 214 2.03 -5.15 8.34
C MET A 214 0.79 -5.96 8.75
N MET A 215 0.66 -7.19 8.25
CA MET A 215 -0.45 -8.11 8.53
C MET A 215 0.07 -9.51 8.80
#